data_AF-A0A952MSZ5-F1
#
_entry.id   AF-A0A952MSZ5-F1
#
_cell.length_a   1.000
_cell.length_b   1.000
_cell.length_c   1.000
_cell.angle_alpha   90.00
_cell.angle_beta   90.00
_cell.angle_gamma   90.00
#
_symmetry.space_group_name_H-M   'P 1'
#
loop_
_entity.id
_entity.type
_entity.pdbx_description
1 polymer ?
#
loop_
_entity_poly.entity_id
_entity_poly.type
_entity_poly.pdbx_seq_one_letter_code
_entity_poly.pdbx_strand_id
1 'polypeptide(L)'
;MKQSSIIIIILSIAFTAFAQDDLTELDKRNGFKNIKMGMHIDSVAGSKFKKDIKEKGHHPAKLFEVINPENATIGEVVVNKIEVKTYKDLIYEIAVITAKDPRLMKGMESALGKPIYDVRDESYTWIGKNLTLKFKPASKTSLELLYSSAIIKRMMEDDKKKKIDDIADDF
;
A
#
# COMPACT_ATOMS: atom_id res chain seq x y z
N MET A 1 -8.08 42.26 62.12
CA MET A 1 -8.18 41.94 60.68
C MET A 1 -6.78 41.77 60.12
N LYS A 2 -6.36 40.54 59.81
CA LYS A 2 -5.16 40.27 59.02
C LYS A 2 -5.55 39.25 57.96
N GLN A 3 -5.59 39.70 56.71
CA GLN A 3 -5.92 38.88 55.54
C GLN A 3 -4.76 37.92 55.29
N SER A 4 -5.05 36.62 55.32
CA SER A 4 -4.13 35.59 54.83
C SER A 4 -4.20 35.54 53.31
N SER A 5 -3.11 35.87 52.65
CA SER A 5 -2.95 35.74 51.20
C SER A 5 -2.84 34.26 50.83
N ILE A 6 -3.78 33.76 50.01
CA ILE A 6 -3.70 32.44 49.38
C ILE A 6 -3.01 32.62 48.04
N ILE A 7 -1.82 32.03 47.89
CA ILE A 7 -1.11 31.92 46.61
C ILE A 7 -1.63 30.66 45.92
N ILE A 8 -2.37 30.82 44.82
CA ILE A 8 -2.76 29.73 43.93
C ILE A 8 -1.69 29.63 42.83
N ILE A 9 -0.85 28.59 42.90
CA ILE A 9 0.07 28.21 41.83
C ILE A 9 -0.74 27.38 40.83
N ILE A 10 -1.12 27.98 39.70
CA ILE A 10 -1.72 27.26 38.57
C ILE A 10 -0.57 26.66 37.74
N LEU A 11 -0.35 25.36 37.90
CA LEU A 11 0.58 24.57 37.11
C LEU A 11 -0.03 24.33 35.72
N SER A 12 0.29 25.19 34.75
CA SER A 12 -0.05 24.99 33.34
C SER A 12 0.80 23.84 32.79
N ILE A 13 0.28 22.62 32.88
CA ILE A 13 0.82 21.46 32.17
C ILE A 13 0.67 21.76 30.68
N ALA A 14 1.79 22.06 30.03
CA ALA A 14 1.89 22.11 28.58
C ALA A 14 1.54 20.72 28.03
N PHE A 15 0.33 20.56 27.50
CA PHE A 15 0.03 19.47 26.59
C PHE A 15 0.87 19.69 25.33
N THR A 16 2.05 19.09 25.27
CA THR A 16 2.72 18.82 24.01
C THR A 16 1.84 17.82 23.26
N ALA A 17 0.94 18.32 22.41
CA ALA A 17 0.33 17.52 21.39
C ALA A 17 1.47 16.99 20.51
N PHE A 18 1.81 15.72 20.67
CA PHE A 18 2.66 14.99 19.74
C PHE A 18 1.91 14.90 18.42
N ALA A 19 2.12 15.88 17.53
CA ALA A 19 2.01 15.64 16.10
C ALA A 19 3.23 14.78 15.71
N GLN A 20 3.19 13.48 16.04
CA GLN A 20 4.02 12.52 15.34
C GLN A 20 3.48 12.48 13.91
N ASP A 21 4.34 12.64 12.92
CA ASP A 21 4.09 12.20 11.54
C ASP A 21 3.81 10.69 11.57
N ASP A 22 2.59 10.31 11.95
CA ASP A 22 2.29 8.93 12.37
C ASP A 22 2.02 8.08 11.13
N LEU A 23 3.12 7.68 10.48
CA LEU A 23 3.09 6.70 9.40
C LEU A 23 2.50 5.40 9.97
N THR A 24 1.45 4.89 9.33
CA THR A 24 0.88 3.59 9.69
C THR A 24 1.92 2.48 9.55
N GLU A 25 1.74 1.35 10.22
CA GLU A 25 2.61 0.17 9.99
C GLU A 25 2.60 -0.28 8.52
N LEU A 26 1.50 -0.02 7.80
CA LEU A 26 1.42 -0.23 6.36
C LEU A 26 2.38 0.71 5.60
N ASP A 27 2.41 1.99 5.94
CA ASP A 27 3.33 2.98 5.34
C ASP A 27 4.79 2.64 5.64
N LYS A 28 5.11 2.20 6.86
CA LYS A 28 6.47 1.77 7.22
C LYS A 28 6.92 0.54 6.42
N ARG A 29 6.00 -0.40 6.16
CA ARG A 29 6.29 -1.61 5.37
C ARG A 29 6.39 -1.31 3.88
N ASN A 30 5.59 -0.36 3.37
CA ASN A 30 5.59 0.13 1.99
C ASN A 30 5.59 -0.96 0.90
N GLY A 31 4.87 -2.07 1.10
CA GLY A 31 4.80 -3.18 0.15
C GLY A 31 4.88 -4.55 0.80
N PHE A 32 5.38 -5.53 0.05
CA PHE A 32 5.42 -6.93 0.45
C PHE A 32 6.86 -7.43 0.59
N LYS A 33 7.27 -7.76 1.83
CA LYS A 33 8.63 -8.25 2.14
C LYS A 33 9.71 -7.33 1.53
N ASN A 34 10.52 -7.86 0.60
CA ASN A 34 11.59 -7.15 -0.11
C ASN A 34 11.10 -6.36 -1.34
N ILE A 35 9.84 -6.48 -1.73
CA ILE A 35 9.24 -5.75 -2.85
C ILE A 35 8.52 -4.50 -2.32
N LYS A 36 9.08 -3.32 -2.59
CA LYS A 36 8.58 -2.03 -2.11
C LYS A 36 7.88 -1.24 -3.22
N MET A 37 6.90 -0.42 -2.85
CA MET A 37 6.27 0.51 -3.78
C MET A 37 7.28 1.54 -4.28
N GLY A 38 7.18 1.88 -5.56
CA GLY A 38 8.03 2.88 -6.21
C GLY A 38 9.48 2.42 -6.45
N MET A 39 9.86 1.19 -6.10
CA MET A 39 11.17 0.67 -6.50
C MET A 39 11.18 0.36 -8.00
N HIS A 40 12.37 0.38 -8.60
CA HIS A 40 12.56 -0.05 -9.98
C HIS A 40 12.42 -1.58 -10.08
N ILE A 41 11.80 -2.07 -11.15
CA ILE A 41 11.58 -3.52 -11.33
C ILE A 41 12.88 -4.33 -11.45
N ASP A 42 13.93 -3.74 -12.00
CA ASP A 42 15.25 -4.37 -12.12
C ASP A 42 15.90 -4.64 -10.75
N SER A 43 15.45 -3.97 -9.70
CA SER A 43 15.89 -4.21 -8.32
C SER A 43 15.14 -5.39 -7.65
N VAL A 44 14.13 -5.97 -8.30
CA VAL A 44 13.36 -7.10 -7.77
C VAL A 44 13.95 -8.42 -8.24
N ALA A 45 14.66 -9.10 -7.35
CA ALA A 45 15.20 -10.43 -7.63
C ALA A 45 14.08 -11.43 -8.01
N GLY A 46 14.28 -12.12 -9.14
CA GLY A 46 13.33 -13.12 -9.65
C GLY A 46 12.14 -12.55 -10.43
N SER A 47 12.17 -11.25 -10.77
CA SER A 47 11.17 -10.66 -11.66
C SER A 47 11.30 -11.22 -13.09
N LYS A 48 10.17 -11.56 -13.70
CA LYS A 48 10.06 -12.05 -15.07
C LYS A 48 8.98 -11.27 -15.80
N PHE A 49 9.35 -10.58 -16.86
CA PHE A 49 8.41 -9.86 -17.70
C PHE A 49 7.36 -10.82 -18.28
N LYS A 50 6.09 -10.40 -18.23
CA LYS A 50 4.98 -11.16 -18.80
C LYS A 50 4.45 -10.50 -20.07
N LYS A 51 4.07 -9.23 -19.97
CA LYS A 51 3.46 -8.48 -21.08
C LYS A 51 3.36 -6.99 -20.76
N ASP A 52 3.24 -6.21 -21.82
CA ASP A 52 2.73 -4.85 -21.73
C ASP A 52 1.22 -4.87 -21.46
N ILE A 53 0.76 -3.88 -20.70
CA ILE A 53 -0.64 -3.67 -20.32
C ILE A 53 -0.99 -2.18 -20.45
N LYS A 54 -2.28 -1.87 -20.40
CA LYS A 54 -2.78 -0.51 -20.31
C LYS A 54 -3.58 -0.32 -19.03
N GLU A 55 -3.01 0.36 -18.05
CA GLU A 55 -3.71 0.70 -16.82
C GLU A 55 -4.82 1.72 -17.13
N LYS A 56 -6.04 1.45 -16.63
CA LYS A 56 -7.27 2.18 -17.00
C LYS A 56 -7.48 2.33 -18.52
N GLY A 57 -6.94 1.42 -19.33
CA GLY A 57 -7.08 1.43 -20.78
C GLY A 57 -6.20 2.42 -21.54
N HIS A 58 -5.40 3.27 -20.87
CA HIS A 58 -4.62 4.31 -21.56
C HIS A 58 -3.21 4.57 -21.00
N HIS A 59 -2.92 4.25 -19.74
CA HIS A 59 -1.57 4.42 -19.22
C HIS A 59 -0.69 3.21 -19.58
N PRO A 60 0.41 3.38 -20.32
CA PRO A 60 1.30 2.27 -20.67
C PRO A 60 1.97 1.73 -19.41
N ALA A 61 1.72 0.46 -19.10
CA ALA A 61 2.26 -0.21 -17.93
C ALA A 61 2.79 -1.59 -18.33
N LYS A 62 3.58 -2.21 -17.45
CA LYS A 62 4.13 -3.56 -17.68
C LYS A 62 3.77 -4.47 -16.53
N LEU A 63 3.47 -5.73 -16.85
CA LEU A 63 3.17 -6.79 -15.90
C LEU A 63 4.36 -7.75 -15.78
N PHE A 64 4.73 -8.07 -14.55
CA PHE A 64 5.78 -9.01 -14.20
C PHE A 64 5.24 -10.06 -13.23
N GLU A 65 5.81 -11.26 -13.28
CA GLU A 65 5.69 -12.27 -12.22
C GLU A 65 6.98 -12.29 -11.42
N VAL A 66 6.90 -12.45 -10.11
CA VAL A 66 8.07 -12.54 -9.23
C VAL A 66 8.16 -13.93 -8.64
N ILE A 67 9.25 -14.63 -8.93
CA ILE A 67 9.54 -15.97 -8.40
C ILE A 67 10.80 -15.86 -7.54
N ASN A 68 10.62 -15.82 -6.22
CA ASN A 68 11.71 -15.75 -5.26
C ASN A 68 11.40 -16.65 -4.05
N PRO A 69 12.27 -17.62 -3.70
CA PRO A 69 12.08 -18.51 -2.55
C PRO A 69 11.85 -17.77 -1.22
N GLU A 70 12.48 -16.62 -1.02
CA GLU A 70 12.29 -15.79 0.19
C GLU A 70 10.85 -15.29 0.35
N ASN A 71 10.10 -15.26 -0.75
CA ASN A 71 8.73 -14.79 -0.83
C ASN A 71 7.70 -15.92 -0.89
N ALA A 72 8.11 -17.18 -0.74
CA ALA A 72 7.25 -18.36 -0.92
C ALA A 72 6.17 -18.54 0.17
N THR A 73 6.30 -17.90 1.34
CA THR A 73 5.34 -18.03 2.44
C THR A 73 5.08 -16.72 3.18
N ILE A 74 3.95 -16.63 3.90
CA ILE A 74 3.67 -15.62 4.91
C ILE A 74 3.40 -16.35 6.22
N GLY A 75 4.41 -16.42 7.09
CA GLY A 75 4.40 -17.38 8.19
C GLY A 75 4.30 -18.81 7.63
N GLU A 76 3.23 -19.52 7.99
CA GLU A 76 2.93 -20.87 7.48
C GLU A 76 2.06 -20.88 6.21
N VAL A 77 1.58 -19.72 5.76
CA VAL A 77 0.68 -19.63 4.61
C VAL A 77 1.47 -19.62 3.31
N VAL A 78 1.18 -20.56 2.41
CA VAL A 78 1.85 -20.66 1.11
C VAL A 78 1.44 -19.49 0.19
N VAL A 79 2.43 -18.86 -0.43
CA VAL A 79 2.26 -17.89 -1.51
C VAL A 79 2.29 -18.66 -2.84
N ASN A 80 1.15 -18.65 -3.53
CA ASN A 80 0.99 -19.33 -4.82
C ASN A 80 1.57 -18.51 -5.96
N LYS A 81 1.46 -17.18 -5.89
CA LYS A 81 1.86 -16.29 -6.99
C LYS A 81 2.11 -14.86 -6.50
N ILE A 82 3.06 -14.19 -7.12
CA ILE A 82 3.28 -12.75 -6.95
C ILE A 82 3.31 -12.11 -8.34
N GLU A 83 2.44 -11.14 -8.56
CA GLU A 83 2.44 -10.29 -9.73
C GLU A 83 2.73 -8.85 -9.36
N VAL A 84 3.47 -8.16 -10.22
CA VAL A 84 3.86 -6.77 -10.03
C VAL A 84 3.51 -6.00 -11.29
N LYS A 85 2.85 -4.86 -11.13
CA LYS A 85 2.65 -3.91 -12.22
C LYS A 85 3.52 -2.68 -12.03
N THR A 86 4.04 -2.19 -13.16
CA THR A 86 4.98 -1.07 -13.17
C THR A 86 4.53 0.01 -14.16
N TYR A 87 4.91 1.24 -13.86
CA TYR A 87 4.72 2.40 -14.72
C TYR A 87 6.00 3.22 -14.70
N LYS A 88 6.54 3.53 -15.89
CA LYS A 88 7.92 4.03 -16.04
C LYS A 88 8.92 3.17 -15.23
N ASP A 89 8.72 1.85 -15.30
CA ASP A 89 9.48 0.81 -14.59
C ASP A 89 9.47 0.88 -13.04
N LEU A 90 8.66 1.78 -12.46
CA LEU A 90 8.41 1.87 -11.02
C LEU A 90 7.20 1.04 -10.61
N ILE A 91 7.33 0.25 -9.54
CA ILE A 91 6.24 -0.59 -9.02
C ILE A 91 5.11 0.27 -8.46
N TYR A 92 3.89 0.07 -8.96
CA TYR A 92 2.69 0.72 -8.43
C TYR A 92 1.65 -0.23 -7.86
N GLU A 93 1.74 -1.53 -8.20
CA GLU A 93 0.82 -2.54 -7.70
C GLU A 93 1.56 -3.85 -7.48
N ILE A 94 1.29 -4.49 -6.35
CA ILE A 94 1.78 -5.83 -6.00
C ILE A 94 0.58 -6.68 -5.63
N ALA A 95 0.33 -7.74 -6.38
CA ALA A 95 -0.70 -8.73 -6.09
C ALA A 95 -0.04 -10.01 -5.58
N VAL A 96 -0.35 -10.40 -4.34
CA VAL A 96 0.14 -11.63 -3.72
C VAL A 96 -1.03 -12.58 -3.55
N ILE A 97 -0.99 -13.69 -4.29
CA ILE A 97 -2.00 -14.75 -4.21
C ILE A 97 -1.50 -15.84 -3.29
N THR A 98 -2.30 -16.19 -2.29
CA THR A 98 -1.97 -17.16 -1.25
C THR A 98 -2.98 -18.29 -1.18
N ALA A 99 -2.61 -19.40 -0.57
CA ALA A 99 -3.58 -20.42 -0.16
C ALA A 99 -4.59 -19.83 0.83
N LYS A 100 -5.84 -20.30 0.79
CA LYS A 100 -6.87 -19.83 1.72
C LYS A 100 -6.59 -20.34 3.14
N ASP A 101 -6.14 -19.44 4.00
CA ASP A 101 -5.93 -19.70 5.43
C ASP A 101 -6.51 -18.54 6.27
N PRO A 102 -7.50 -18.79 7.14
CA PRO A 102 -8.08 -17.76 8.02
C PRO A 102 -7.08 -17.08 8.95
N ARG A 103 -5.96 -17.74 9.27
CA ARG A 103 -4.90 -17.19 10.13
C ARG A 103 -4.21 -16.00 9.48
N LEU A 104 -4.19 -15.93 8.15
CA LEU A 104 -3.60 -14.80 7.43
C LEU A 104 -4.28 -13.49 7.82
N MET A 105 -5.61 -13.46 7.81
CA MET A 105 -6.39 -12.26 8.16
C MET A 105 -6.06 -11.78 9.58
N LYS A 106 -6.07 -12.69 10.56
CA LYS A 106 -5.72 -12.37 11.95
C LYS A 106 -4.29 -11.83 12.08
N GLY A 107 -3.35 -12.41 11.34
CA GLY A 107 -1.96 -11.94 11.29
C GLY A 107 -1.85 -10.53 10.71
N MET A 108 -2.62 -10.23 9.67
CA MET A 108 -2.66 -8.89 9.07
C MET A 108 -3.28 -7.87 10.03
N GLU A 109 -4.38 -8.20 10.71
CA GLU A 109 -5.00 -7.32 11.72
C GLU A 109 -4.05 -7.05 12.89
N SER A 110 -3.36 -8.08 13.39
CA SER A 110 -2.37 -7.93 14.44
C SER A 110 -1.19 -7.05 14.03
N ALA A 111 -0.85 -7.05 12.74
CA ALA A 111 0.31 -6.33 12.20
C ALA A 111 -0.01 -4.89 11.78
N LEU A 112 -1.23 -4.63 11.31
CA LEU A 112 -1.60 -3.38 10.63
C LEU A 112 -2.78 -2.65 11.29
N GLY A 113 -3.35 -3.22 12.36
CA GLY A 113 -4.58 -2.73 12.98
C GLY A 113 -5.84 -3.23 12.27
N LYS A 114 -7.01 -2.70 12.66
CA LYS A 114 -8.29 -3.12 12.08
C LYS A 114 -8.49 -2.52 10.68
N PRO A 115 -8.90 -3.32 9.68
CA PRO A 115 -9.21 -2.82 8.35
C PRO A 115 -10.59 -2.15 8.31
N ILE A 116 -10.82 -1.43 7.21
CA ILE A 116 -12.15 -1.00 6.77
C ILE A 116 -12.75 -2.12 5.91
N TYR A 117 -13.94 -2.59 6.26
CA TYR A 117 -14.65 -3.58 5.45
C TYR A 117 -15.54 -2.90 4.40
N ASP A 118 -15.39 -3.30 3.14
CA ASP A 118 -16.25 -2.90 2.03
C ASP A 118 -17.17 -4.06 1.65
N VAL A 119 -18.48 -3.87 1.86
CA VAL A 119 -19.52 -4.87 1.60
C VAL A 119 -19.70 -5.14 0.11
N ARG A 120 -19.52 -4.12 -0.75
CA ARG A 120 -19.76 -4.24 -2.19
C ARG A 120 -18.68 -5.08 -2.85
N ASP A 121 -17.44 -4.87 -2.44
CA ASP A 121 -16.27 -5.52 -3.01
C ASP A 121 -15.83 -6.75 -2.20
N GLU A 122 -16.57 -7.10 -1.12
CA GLU A 122 -16.27 -8.15 -0.14
C GLU A 122 -14.79 -8.15 0.27
N SER A 123 -14.28 -6.97 0.63
CA SER A 123 -12.86 -6.74 0.84
C SER A 123 -12.56 -6.01 2.14
N TYR A 124 -11.40 -6.32 2.72
CA TYR A 124 -10.85 -5.66 3.90
C TYR A 124 -9.69 -4.78 3.47
N THR A 125 -9.77 -3.48 3.78
CA THR A 125 -8.81 -2.49 3.28
C THR A 125 -8.09 -1.80 4.44
N TRP A 126 -6.76 -1.80 4.39
CA TRP A 126 -5.91 -0.90 5.17
C TRP A 126 -5.49 0.27 4.28
N ILE A 127 -5.55 1.47 4.84
CA ILE A 127 -5.22 2.72 4.15
C ILE A 127 -4.04 3.34 4.88
N GLY A 128 -2.92 3.44 4.19
CA GLY A 128 -1.79 4.27 4.59
C GLY A 128 -1.84 5.62 3.89
N LYS A 129 -0.87 6.49 4.21
CA LYS A 129 -0.67 7.78 3.57
C LYS A 129 -0.39 7.64 2.07
N ASN A 130 0.45 6.67 1.70
CA ASN A 130 0.99 6.56 0.33
C ASN A 130 0.60 5.27 -0.40
N LEU A 131 -0.02 4.33 0.29
CA LEU A 131 -0.48 3.07 -0.29
C LEU A 131 -1.75 2.56 0.39
N THR A 132 -2.46 1.71 -0.35
CA THR A 132 -3.53 0.88 0.20
C THR A 132 -3.15 -0.58 0.12
N LEU A 133 -3.71 -1.38 1.02
CA LEU A 133 -3.68 -2.82 0.96
C LEU A 133 -5.12 -3.33 1.02
N LYS A 134 -5.54 -4.07 0.00
CA LYS A 134 -6.81 -4.81 0.01
C LYS A 134 -6.55 -6.29 0.24
N PHE A 135 -7.34 -6.90 1.11
CA PHE A 135 -7.45 -8.33 1.33
C PHE A 135 -8.82 -8.79 0.82
N LYS A 136 -8.85 -9.74 -0.10
CA LYS A 136 -10.10 -10.29 -0.66
C LYS A 136 -9.91 -11.71 -1.19
N PRO A 137 -10.99 -12.46 -1.46
CA PRO A 137 -10.89 -13.72 -2.19
C PRO A 137 -10.33 -13.52 -3.60
N ALA A 138 -9.36 -14.34 -4.01
CA ALA A 138 -8.93 -14.43 -5.42
C ALA A 138 -9.66 -15.56 -6.16
N SER A 139 -9.99 -16.62 -5.44
CA SER A 139 -10.78 -17.73 -5.93
C SER A 139 -11.48 -18.42 -4.75
N LYS A 140 -12.16 -19.54 -4.99
CA LYS A 140 -12.74 -20.35 -3.91
C LYS A 140 -11.70 -20.85 -2.90
N THR A 141 -10.46 -21.06 -3.34
CA THR A 141 -9.37 -21.70 -2.57
C THR A 141 -8.16 -20.79 -2.35
N SER A 142 -8.22 -19.52 -2.77
CA SER A 142 -7.11 -18.58 -2.63
C SER A 142 -7.54 -17.19 -2.18
N LEU A 143 -6.62 -16.49 -1.53
CA LEU A 143 -6.78 -15.12 -1.06
C LEU A 143 -5.79 -14.21 -1.80
N GLU A 144 -6.16 -12.95 -2.00
CA GLU A 144 -5.32 -11.91 -2.59
C GLU A 144 -5.02 -10.82 -1.58
N LEU A 145 -3.74 -10.46 -1.50
CA LEU A 145 -3.26 -9.21 -0.91
C LEU A 145 -2.86 -8.28 -2.07
N LEU A 146 -3.62 -7.22 -2.28
CA LEU A 146 -3.39 -6.24 -3.34
C LEU A 146 -2.88 -4.94 -2.73
N TYR A 147 -1.59 -4.70 -2.86
CA TYR A 147 -0.96 -3.45 -2.46
C TYR A 147 -0.98 -2.48 -3.65
N SER A 148 -1.34 -1.21 -3.43
CA SER A 148 -1.46 -0.20 -4.48
C SER A 148 -0.87 1.14 -4.05
N SER A 149 0.09 1.66 -4.81
CA SER A 149 0.70 2.97 -4.58
C SER A 149 -0.22 4.11 -5.02
N ALA A 150 -0.53 5.02 -4.09
CA ALA A 150 -1.24 6.27 -4.41
C ALA A 150 -0.32 7.28 -5.12
N ILE A 151 0.98 7.28 -4.80
CA ILE A 151 1.97 8.20 -5.38
C ILE A 151 2.12 7.96 -6.87
N ILE A 152 2.40 6.71 -7.28
CA ILE A 152 2.63 6.40 -8.69
C ILE A 152 1.34 6.54 -9.50
N LYS A 153 0.17 6.23 -8.92
CA LYS A 153 -1.12 6.47 -9.55
C LYS A 153 -1.40 7.96 -9.77
N ARG A 154 -1.03 8.83 -8.81
CA ARG A 154 -1.11 10.28 -9.01
C ARG A 154 -0.19 10.74 -10.15
N MET A 155 1.05 10.24 -10.17
CA MET A 155 2.00 10.54 -11.26
C MET A 155 1.45 10.17 -12.65
N MET A 156 0.75 9.04 -12.79
CA MET A 156 0.07 8.68 -14.04
C MET A 156 -0.97 9.71 -14.49
N GLU A 157 -1.78 10.20 -13.55
CA GLU A 157 -2.82 11.20 -13.84
C GLU A 157 -2.20 12.57 -14.17
N ASP A 158 -1.15 12.96 -13.44
CA ASP A 158 -0.41 14.20 -13.69
C ASP A 158 0.26 14.20 -15.07
N ASP A 159 0.90 13.09 -15.46
CA ASP A 159 1.47 12.91 -16.80
C ASP A 159 0.41 13.03 -17.90
N LYS A 160 -0.78 12.47 -17.67
CA LYS A 160 -1.90 12.56 -18.61
C LYS A 160 -2.39 13.99 -18.75
N LYS A 161 -2.55 14.70 -17.64
CA LYS A 161 -2.96 16.12 -17.65
C LYS A 161 -1.96 16.95 -18.43
N LYS A 162 -0.67 16.81 -18.14
CA LYS A 162 0.39 17.52 -18.86
C LYS A 162 0.32 17.26 -20.37
N LYS A 163 0.14 16.00 -20.78
CA LYS A 163 0.01 15.67 -22.20
C LYS A 163 -1.20 16.34 -22.88
N ILE A 164 -2.29 16.55 -22.15
CA ILE A 164 -3.47 17.26 -22.68
C ILE A 164 -3.15 18.75 -22.82
N ASP A 165 -2.51 19.34 -21.81
CA ASP A 165 -2.13 20.75 -21.80
C ASP A 165 -1.13 21.05 -22.94
N ASP A 166 -0.09 20.21 -23.12
CA ASP A 166 0.90 20.34 -24.21
C ASP A 166 0.23 20.28 -25.60
N ILE A 167 -0.81 19.46 -25.78
CA ILE A 167 -1.56 19.38 -27.04
C ILE A 167 -2.40 20.65 -27.24
N ALA A 168 -3.00 21.19 -26.17
CA ALA A 168 -3.84 22.39 -26.25
C ALA A 168 -3.02 23.64 -26.60
N ASP A 169 -1.78 23.74 -26.12
CA ASP A 169 -0.87 24.85 -26.42
C ASP A 169 -0.36 24.83 -27.88
N ASP A 170 -0.44 23.68 -28.56
CA ASP A 170 -0.05 23.51 -29.97
C ASP A 170 -1.16 23.90 -30.98
N PHE A 171 -2.37 24.26 -30.52
CA PHE A 171 -3.53 24.66 -31.37
C PHE A 171 -3.80 26.17 -31.33
#